data_AF-A0A959IER4-F1
#
_entry.id   AF-A0A959IER4-F1
#
_cell.length_a   1.000
_cell.length_b   1.000
_cell.length_c   1.000
_cell.angle_alpha   90.00
_cell.angle_beta   90.00
_cell.angle_gamma   90.00
#
_symmetry.space_group_name_H-M   'P 1'
#
loop_
_entity.id
_entity.type
_entity.pdbx_description
1 polymer ?
#
loop_
_entity_poly.entity_id
_entity_poly.type
_entity_poly.pdbx_seq_one_letter_code
_entity_poly.pdbx_strand_id
1 'polypeptide(L)'
;IPGDEITYRFTFKLENEDPTTFFNIRLGARNQKATYTLERSIDGGISFQTIIMNGIVPPNNIGPRSIESSVGLNTTYDALMSEAILMATSGERVFCGPMDDPFFVDLGGIFDLGDAPRQNGDPRDGLECLNVSAIAIQVPIATLLKAGAPASPTSILDPDYVIGVWASA
;
A
#
# COMPACT_ATOMS: atom_id res chain seq x y z
N ILE A 1 -0.39 29.32 -4.25
CA ILE A 1 -1.86 29.31 -4.12
C ILE A 1 -2.14 28.69 -2.75
N PRO A 2 -2.99 29.25 -1.88
CA PRO A 2 -3.32 28.58 -0.62
C PRO A 2 -4.07 27.27 -0.90
N GLY A 3 -3.68 26.17 -0.28
CA GLY A 3 -4.29 24.85 -0.46
C GLY A 3 -3.35 23.82 -1.10
N ASP A 4 -3.82 22.59 -1.24
CA ASP A 4 -3.05 21.49 -1.82
C ASP A 4 -2.94 21.65 -3.33
N GLU A 5 -1.73 21.46 -3.88
CA GLU A 5 -1.52 21.47 -5.33
C GLU A 5 -2.03 20.17 -5.97
N ILE A 6 -1.91 19.06 -5.25
CA ILE A 6 -2.36 17.73 -5.69
C ILE A 6 -3.03 17.03 -4.52
N THR A 7 -4.23 16.51 -4.75
CA THR A 7 -4.97 15.72 -3.75
C THR A 7 -5.32 14.36 -4.34
N TYR A 8 -4.95 13.29 -3.63
CA TYR A 8 -5.38 11.93 -3.91
C TYR A 8 -6.50 11.54 -2.94
N ARG A 9 -7.59 10.98 -3.47
CA ARG A 9 -8.75 10.55 -2.70
C ARG A 9 -9.02 9.07 -2.94
N PHE A 10 -8.97 8.29 -1.87
CA PHE A 10 -9.29 6.87 -1.88
C PHE A 10 -10.69 6.66 -1.31
N THR A 11 -11.57 6.00 -2.07
CA THR A 11 -12.88 5.58 -1.59
C THR A 11 -12.96 4.06 -1.61
N PHE A 12 -13.15 3.45 -0.45
CA PHE A 12 -13.17 1.99 -0.31
C PHE A 12 -14.58 1.41 -0.36
N LYS A 13 -14.70 0.21 -0.93
CA LYS A 13 -15.91 -0.62 -0.91
C LYS A 13 -15.53 -2.00 -0.40
N LEU A 14 -16.37 -2.57 0.48
CA LEU A 14 -16.23 -3.94 0.95
C LEU A 14 -17.39 -4.82 0.47
N GLU A 15 -17.07 -6.08 0.20
CA GLU A 15 -18.02 -7.11 -0.21
C GLU A 15 -17.68 -8.45 0.43
N ASN A 16 -18.70 -9.23 0.78
CA ASN A 16 -18.55 -10.62 1.18
C ASN A 16 -18.87 -11.51 -0.03
N GLU A 17 -17.86 -12.20 -0.58
CA GLU A 17 -18.07 -13.06 -1.74
C GLU A 17 -18.76 -14.40 -1.39
N ASP A 18 -18.67 -14.85 -0.13
CA ASP A 18 -19.41 -16.01 0.38
C ASP A 18 -20.02 -15.71 1.76
N PRO A 19 -21.21 -15.08 1.80
CA PRO A 19 -21.86 -14.73 3.06
C PRO A 19 -22.41 -15.95 3.82
N THR A 20 -22.29 -17.17 3.28
CA THR A 20 -22.79 -18.40 3.94
C THR A 20 -21.82 -18.95 4.99
N THR A 21 -20.61 -18.39 5.06
CA THR A 21 -19.57 -18.84 5.97
C THR A 21 -18.92 -17.69 6.73
N PHE A 22 -18.33 -18.01 7.88
CA PHE A 22 -17.50 -17.07 8.64
C PHE A 22 -16.03 -17.09 8.20
N PHE A 23 -15.62 -18.03 7.34
CA PHE A 23 -14.25 -18.06 6.83
C PHE A 23 -13.96 -16.79 6.03
N ASN A 24 -12.81 -16.17 6.31
CA ASN A 24 -12.38 -14.98 5.58
C ASN A 24 -12.00 -15.32 4.13
N ILE A 25 -11.40 -16.49 3.91
CA ILE A 25 -11.00 -16.99 2.60
C ILE A 25 -11.31 -18.48 2.52
N ARG A 26 -12.03 -18.89 1.47
CA ARG A 26 -12.35 -20.29 1.21
C ARG A 26 -12.78 -20.48 -0.25
N LEU A 27 -12.28 -21.55 -0.90
CA LEU A 27 -12.69 -21.99 -2.24
C LEU A 27 -12.66 -20.86 -3.29
N GLY A 28 -11.60 -20.04 -3.26
CA GLY A 28 -11.43 -18.89 -4.15
C GLY A 28 -12.22 -17.63 -3.78
N ALA A 29 -13.13 -17.70 -2.81
CA ALA A 29 -13.90 -16.54 -2.33
C ALA A 29 -13.22 -15.85 -1.15
N ARG A 30 -13.39 -14.53 -1.07
CA ARG A 30 -12.95 -13.65 0.02
C ARG A 30 -14.14 -12.94 0.64
N ASN A 31 -14.35 -13.14 1.93
CA ASN A 31 -15.18 -12.25 2.73
C ASN A 31 -14.39 -10.99 3.10
N GLN A 32 -15.08 -9.87 3.31
CA GLN A 32 -14.49 -8.55 3.50
C GLN A 32 -13.49 -8.16 2.39
N LYS A 33 -13.76 -8.61 1.15
CA LYS A 33 -12.97 -8.20 -0.01
C LYS A 33 -13.13 -6.71 -0.21
N ALA A 34 -12.02 -5.99 -0.11
CA ALA A 34 -11.99 -4.56 -0.34
C ALA A 34 -11.54 -4.25 -1.78
N THR A 35 -12.13 -3.20 -2.34
CA THR A 35 -11.67 -2.51 -3.55
C THR A 35 -11.67 -1.02 -3.29
N TYR A 36 -10.92 -0.25 -4.08
CA TYR A 36 -10.93 1.21 -3.96
C TYR A 36 -11.12 1.91 -5.31
N THR A 37 -11.69 3.11 -5.25
CA THR A 37 -11.60 4.10 -6.33
C THR A 37 -10.56 5.12 -5.91
N LEU A 38 -9.59 5.40 -6.78
CA LEU A 38 -8.61 6.48 -6.61
C LEU A 38 -8.96 7.63 -7.54
N GLU A 39 -9.15 8.79 -6.95
CA GLU A 39 -9.36 10.04 -7.65
C GLU A 39 -8.21 11.01 -7.37
N ARG A 40 -7.92 11.87 -8.34
CA ARG A 40 -6.88 12.89 -8.24
C ARG A 40 -7.43 14.26 -8.61
N SER A 41 -7.10 15.26 -7.82
CA SER A 41 -7.25 16.68 -8.14
C SER A 41 -5.87 17.32 -8.30
N ILE A 42 -5.75 18.24 -9.26
CA ILE A 42 -4.56 19.08 -9.50
C ILE A 42 -4.92 20.57 -9.58
N ASP A 43 -6.12 20.92 -9.11
CA ASP A 43 -6.73 22.25 -9.25
C ASP A 43 -7.18 22.81 -7.88
N GLY A 44 -6.47 22.45 -6.81
CA GLY A 44 -6.79 22.90 -5.46
C GLY A 44 -7.98 22.17 -4.83
N GLY A 45 -8.29 20.95 -5.29
CA GLY A 45 -9.42 20.16 -4.79
C GLY A 45 -10.78 20.55 -5.39
N ILE A 46 -10.82 21.35 -6.46
CA ILE A 46 -12.07 21.80 -7.09
C ILE A 46 -12.71 20.67 -7.89
N SER A 47 -11.93 19.94 -8.69
CA SER A 47 -12.40 18.81 -9.47
C SER A 47 -11.53 17.58 -9.27
N PHE A 48 -12.17 16.41 -9.37
CA PHE A 48 -11.53 15.12 -9.18
C PHE A 48 -11.71 14.27 -10.43
N GLN A 49 -10.59 13.71 -10.91
CA GLN A 49 -10.57 12.73 -11.99
C GLN A 49 -10.34 11.35 -11.38
N THR A 50 -11.18 10.37 -11.72
CA THR A 50 -10.89 8.97 -11.40
C THR A 50 -9.70 8.49 -12.21
N ILE A 51 -8.65 8.06 -11.53
CA ILE A 51 -7.40 7.58 -12.13
C ILE A 51 -7.19 6.07 -11.93
N ILE A 52 -7.86 5.47 -10.95
CA ILE A 52 -8.04 4.02 -10.81
C ILE A 52 -9.49 3.75 -10.40
N MET A 53 -10.18 2.89 -11.15
CA MET A 53 -11.51 2.39 -10.81
C MET A 53 -11.42 0.91 -10.45
N ASN A 54 -12.06 0.50 -9.36
CA ASN A 54 -12.01 -0.88 -8.84
C ASN A 54 -10.57 -1.38 -8.56
N GLY A 55 -9.73 -0.52 -7.99
CA GLY A 55 -8.40 -0.87 -7.52
C GLY A 55 -8.45 -2.02 -6.52
N ILE A 56 -7.47 -2.92 -6.60
CA ILE A 56 -7.43 -4.16 -5.84
C ILE A 56 -6.84 -3.88 -4.46
N VAL A 57 -7.52 -4.31 -3.41
CA VAL A 57 -6.92 -4.44 -2.07
C VAL A 57 -6.55 -5.91 -1.84
N PRO A 58 -5.25 -6.22 -1.67
CA PRO A 58 -4.82 -7.58 -1.39
C PRO A 58 -5.42 -8.10 -0.07
N PRO A 59 -5.52 -9.43 0.12
CA PRO A 59 -5.95 -9.98 1.41
C PRO A 59 -4.84 -9.84 2.46
N ASN A 60 -5.24 -9.79 3.73
CA ASN A 60 -4.30 -9.99 4.85
C ASN A 60 -3.56 -11.33 4.69
N ASN A 61 -2.29 -11.37 5.11
CA ASN A 61 -1.60 -12.65 5.26
C ASN A 61 -2.18 -13.41 6.47
N ILE A 62 -3.07 -14.37 6.21
CA ILE A 62 -3.71 -15.21 7.23
C ILE A 62 -3.22 -16.67 7.15
N GLY A 63 -2.09 -16.88 6.49
CA GLY A 63 -1.34 -18.13 6.45
C GLY A 63 -1.57 -19.01 5.21
N PRO A 64 -0.67 -19.97 4.98
CA PRO A 64 -0.59 -20.73 3.72
C PRO A 64 -1.85 -21.54 3.40
N ARG A 65 -2.58 -22.00 4.42
CA ARG A 65 -3.81 -22.78 4.17
C ARG A 65 -4.89 -21.94 3.49
N SER A 66 -5.02 -20.68 3.84
CA SER A 66 -6.01 -19.78 3.24
C SER A 66 -5.52 -19.16 1.94
N ILE A 67 -4.21 -18.96 1.77
CA ILE A 67 -3.65 -18.34 0.56
C ILE A 67 -3.27 -19.38 -0.50
N GLU A 68 -2.40 -20.33 -0.15
CA GLU A 68 -1.71 -21.21 -1.12
C GLU A 68 -2.41 -22.53 -1.39
N SER A 69 -3.29 -22.98 -0.49
CA SER A 69 -3.94 -24.28 -0.65
C SER A 69 -5.10 -24.26 -1.66
N SER A 70 -5.46 -25.44 -2.17
CA SER A 70 -6.60 -25.64 -3.08
C SER A 70 -7.97 -25.34 -2.46
N VAL A 71 -8.06 -25.24 -1.14
CA VAL A 71 -9.29 -24.82 -0.43
C VAL A 71 -9.25 -23.34 -0.04
N GLY A 72 -8.16 -22.64 -0.37
CA GLY A 72 -7.94 -21.20 -0.19
C GLY A 72 -8.04 -20.43 -1.51
N LEU A 73 -7.09 -19.52 -1.77
CA LEU A 73 -6.96 -18.81 -3.06
C LEU A 73 -6.13 -19.58 -4.09
N ASN A 74 -5.43 -20.64 -3.70
CA ASN A 74 -4.61 -21.48 -4.56
C ASN A 74 -3.59 -20.67 -5.40
N THR A 75 -2.97 -19.66 -4.77
CA THR A 75 -1.95 -18.78 -5.35
C THR A 75 -0.90 -18.41 -4.30
N THR A 76 0.21 -17.79 -4.69
CA THR A 76 1.22 -17.32 -3.74
C THR A 76 0.85 -15.96 -3.16
N TYR A 77 1.31 -15.69 -1.93
CA TYR A 77 1.13 -14.38 -1.31
C TYR A 77 1.75 -13.25 -2.15
N ASP A 78 2.96 -13.45 -2.66
CA ASP A 78 3.68 -12.49 -3.50
C ASP A 78 2.93 -12.14 -4.80
N ALA A 79 2.24 -13.13 -5.40
CA ALA A 79 1.43 -12.89 -6.59
C ALA A 79 0.26 -11.94 -6.28
N LEU A 80 -0.40 -12.13 -5.14
CA LEU A 80 -1.50 -11.27 -4.69
C LEU A 80 -1.03 -9.84 -4.42
N MET A 81 0.15 -9.68 -3.80
CA MET A 81 0.72 -8.34 -3.55
C MET A 81 1.13 -7.66 -4.86
N SER A 82 1.74 -8.41 -5.78
CA SER A 82 2.18 -7.89 -7.08
C SER A 82 1.00 -7.44 -7.95
N GLU A 83 -0.10 -8.19 -7.94
CA GLU A 83 -1.33 -7.86 -8.67
C GLU A 83 -2.01 -6.58 -8.14
N ALA A 84 -1.83 -6.27 -6.85
CA ALA A 84 -2.33 -5.05 -6.24
C ALA A 84 -1.53 -3.78 -6.59
N ILE A 85 -0.40 -3.91 -7.31
CA ILE A 85 0.38 -2.77 -7.78
C ILE A 85 -0.15 -2.33 -9.15
N LEU A 86 -0.87 -1.21 -9.17
CA LEU A 86 -1.59 -0.73 -10.34
C LEU A 86 -0.92 0.50 -10.98
N MET A 87 -1.03 0.60 -12.30
CA MET A 87 -0.74 1.82 -13.05
C MET A 87 -2.01 2.67 -13.17
N ALA A 88 -1.97 3.88 -12.63
CA ALA A 88 -3.04 4.85 -12.80
C ALA A 88 -3.04 5.40 -14.23
N THR A 89 -4.21 5.79 -14.73
CA THR A 89 -4.35 6.40 -16.08
C THR A 89 -3.55 7.68 -16.24
N SER A 90 -3.16 8.29 -15.14
CA SER A 90 -2.36 9.50 -15.06
C SER A 90 -0.86 9.29 -14.86
N GLY A 91 -0.40 8.03 -14.81
CA GLY A 91 1.02 7.65 -14.79
C GLY A 91 1.60 7.29 -13.42
N GLU A 92 0.84 7.45 -12.33
CA GLU A 92 1.26 7.00 -11.00
C GLU A 92 1.26 5.48 -10.86
N ARG A 93 2.23 4.95 -10.10
CA ARG A 93 2.21 3.55 -9.64
C ARG A 93 1.68 3.51 -8.23
N VAL A 94 0.63 2.75 -8.00
CA VAL A 94 -0.11 2.76 -6.73
C VAL A 94 -0.19 1.37 -6.17
N PHE A 95 0.09 1.26 -4.87
CA PHE A 95 -0.26 0.11 -4.04
C PHE A 95 -1.14 0.59 -2.90
N CYS A 96 -2.18 -0.17 -2.56
CA CYS A 96 -3.06 0.16 -1.44
C CYS A 96 -3.58 -1.12 -0.79
N GLY A 97 -3.18 -1.35 0.46
CA GLY A 97 -3.73 -2.46 1.25
C GLY A 97 -2.81 -2.96 2.36
N PRO A 98 -3.24 -4.04 3.02
CA PRO A 98 -2.43 -4.73 4.01
C PRO A 98 -1.29 -5.50 3.34
N MET A 99 -0.14 -5.51 3.97
CA MET A 99 1.01 -6.32 3.58
C MET A 99 1.72 -6.83 4.84
N ASP A 100 2.33 -8.02 4.75
CA ASP A 100 3.27 -8.50 5.76
C ASP A 100 4.44 -7.51 5.89
N ASP A 101 4.92 -7.29 7.11
CA ASP A 101 5.99 -6.31 7.32
C ASP A 101 7.30 -6.82 6.68
N PRO A 102 7.88 -6.12 5.68
CA PRO A 102 9.14 -6.56 5.08
C PRO A 102 10.35 -6.37 6.02
N PHE A 103 10.16 -5.80 7.21
CA PHE A 103 11.18 -5.69 8.24
C PHE A 103 11.26 -6.95 9.09
N PHE A 104 11.94 -7.97 8.56
CA PHE A 104 12.23 -9.21 9.27
C PHE A 104 13.25 -8.95 10.39
N VAL A 105 12.76 -8.66 11.59
CA VAL A 105 13.60 -8.28 12.74
C VAL A 105 13.29 -9.14 13.95
N ASP A 106 14.35 -9.61 14.61
CA ASP A 106 14.23 -10.24 15.92
C ASP A 106 14.13 -9.19 17.02
N LEU A 107 12.92 -8.67 17.24
CA LEU A 107 12.66 -7.60 18.22
C LEU A 107 13.18 -7.96 19.62
N GLY A 108 13.06 -9.24 20.01
CA GLY A 108 13.52 -9.73 21.31
C GLY A 108 15.03 -9.86 21.43
N GLY A 109 15.77 -9.86 20.32
CA GLY A 109 17.24 -9.78 20.30
C GLY A 109 17.77 -8.35 20.23
N ILE A 110 17.04 -7.43 19.59
CA ILE A 110 17.57 -6.11 19.20
C ILE A 110 17.09 -4.94 20.08
N PHE A 111 15.88 -4.95 20.62
CA PHE A 111 15.29 -3.80 21.34
C PHE A 111 15.40 -3.92 22.87
N ASP A 112 16.63 -3.86 23.37
CA ASP A 112 16.92 -3.46 24.75
C ASP A 112 17.58 -2.05 24.82
N LEU A 113 17.95 -1.48 23.66
CA LEU A 113 18.94 -0.39 23.41
C LEU A 113 20.35 -0.91 23.01
N GLY A 114 20.59 -2.23 23.01
CA GLY A 114 21.83 -2.78 23.58
C GLY A 114 22.66 -3.85 22.83
N ASP A 115 22.76 -3.86 21.50
CA ASP A 115 23.74 -4.67 20.72
C ASP A 115 23.85 -6.17 21.12
N ALA A 116 22.90 -7.01 20.68
CA ALA A 116 22.95 -8.45 20.97
C ALA A 116 22.62 -9.35 19.76
N PRO A 117 23.57 -10.15 19.24
CA PRO A 117 23.19 -11.41 18.62
C PRO A 117 22.50 -12.29 19.66
N ARG A 118 21.42 -12.99 19.26
CA ARG A 118 20.69 -13.90 20.15
C ARG A 118 21.71 -14.87 20.79
N GLN A 119 21.90 -14.80 22.11
CA GLN A 119 22.91 -15.63 22.78
C GLN A 119 22.59 -17.13 22.71
N ASN A 120 21.31 -17.50 22.51
CA ASN A 120 20.81 -18.86 22.33
C ASN A 120 19.50 -18.87 21.52
N GLY A 121 19.26 -19.93 20.74
CA GLY A 121 18.02 -20.19 19.99
C GLY A 121 18.01 -19.63 18.56
N ASP A 122 17.03 -20.07 17.77
CA ASP A 122 16.89 -19.64 16.37
C ASP A 122 16.39 -18.18 16.26
N PRO A 123 16.80 -17.42 15.22
CA PRO A 123 16.20 -16.15 14.88
C PRO A 123 14.69 -16.28 14.69
N ARG A 124 13.94 -15.27 15.12
CA ARG A 124 12.49 -15.20 14.97
C ARG A 124 12.14 -13.85 14.40
N ASP A 125 11.22 -13.84 13.46
CA ASP A 125 10.62 -12.60 13.00
C ASP A 125 9.61 -12.12 14.06
N GLY A 126 9.93 -11.02 14.72
CA GLY A 126 9.08 -10.43 15.76
C GLY A 126 7.84 -9.74 15.21
N LEU A 127 7.77 -9.54 13.89
CA LEU A 127 6.63 -8.96 13.20
C LEU A 127 5.82 -10.00 12.41
N GLU A 128 6.20 -11.29 12.50
CA GLU A 128 5.48 -12.38 11.85
C GLU A 128 3.99 -12.33 12.22
N CYS A 129 3.13 -12.54 11.22
CA CYS A 129 1.66 -12.47 11.33
C CYS A 129 1.08 -11.08 11.65
N LEU A 130 1.88 -10.01 11.67
CA LEU A 130 1.39 -8.64 11.74
C LEU A 130 1.31 -8.07 10.33
N ASN A 131 0.18 -7.42 10.01
CA ASN A 131 0.03 -6.73 8.73
C ASN A 131 0.19 -5.22 8.94
N VAL A 132 0.94 -4.57 8.06
CA VAL A 132 1.00 -3.12 7.92
C VAL A 132 0.01 -2.71 6.84
N SER A 133 -0.86 -1.74 7.13
CA SER A 133 -1.73 -1.12 6.13
C SER A 133 -1.00 0.03 5.45
N ALA A 134 -0.72 -0.11 4.16
CA ALA A 134 0.04 0.88 3.40
C ALA A 134 -0.77 1.45 2.23
N ILE A 135 -0.61 2.75 2.01
CA ILE A 135 -0.93 3.42 0.74
C ILE A 135 0.39 3.98 0.22
N ALA A 136 0.86 3.45 -0.91
CA ALA A 136 2.09 3.88 -1.55
C ALA A 136 1.81 4.38 -2.97
N ILE A 137 2.29 5.59 -3.27
CA ILE A 137 2.08 6.26 -4.56
C ILE A 137 3.44 6.70 -5.10
N GLN A 138 3.83 6.15 -6.23
CA GLN A 138 4.97 6.62 -7.02
C GLN A 138 4.45 7.63 -8.04
N VAL A 139 4.80 8.89 -7.86
CA VAL A 139 4.35 10.00 -8.72
C VAL A 139 5.47 10.38 -9.70
N PRO A 140 5.18 10.56 -11.00
CA PRO A 140 6.15 11.15 -11.93
C PRO A 140 6.60 12.52 -11.45
N ILE A 141 7.91 12.77 -11.40
CA ILE A 141 8.45 14.04 -10.90
C ILE A 141 7.92 15.26 -11.68
N ALA A 142 7.64 15.09 -12.97
CA ALA A 142 7.06 16.13 -13.83
C ALA A 142 5.68 16.62 -13.34
N THR A 143 4.96 15.82 -12.55
CA THR A 143 3.68 16.17 -11.94
C THR A 143 3.85 17.01 -10.66
N LEU A 144 5.02 16.95 -10.03
CA LEU A 144 5.34 17.60 -8.76
C LEU A 144 6.17 18.89 -8.92
N LEU A 145 6.33 19.38 -10.16
CA LEU A 145 7.12 20.57 -10.42
C LEU A 145 6.35 21.83 -10.03
N LYS A 146 7.02 22.70 -9.28
CA LYS A 146 6.56 24.07 -9.07
C LYS A 146 6.45 24.80 -10.40
N ALA A 147 5.43 25.66 -10.54
CA ALA A 147 5.22 26.41 -11.77
C ALA A 147 6.47 27.22 -12.16
N GLY A 148 6.97 26.98 -13.38
CA GLY A 148 8.18 27.62 -13.91
C GLY A 148 9.51 26.97 -13.51
N ALA A 149 9.49 25.92 -12.68
CA ALA A 149 10.69 25.15 -12.37
C ALA A 149 11.18 24.37 -13.61
N PRO A 150 12.51 24.17 -13.76
CA PRO A 150 13.06 23.29 -14.79
C PRO A 150 12.49 21.86 -14.72
N ALA A 151 12.71 21.05 -15.75
CA ALA A 151 12.29 19.65 -15.74
C ALA A 151 13.15 18.75 -14.84
N SER A 152 14.34 19.20 -14.45
CA SER A 152 15.27 18.42 -13.64
C SER A 152 15.98 19.30 -12.60
N PRO A 153 16.10 18.84 -11.35
CA PRO A 153 16.75 19.60 -10.31
C PRO A 153 18.23 19.77 -10.63
N THR A 154 18.77 20.92 -10.26
CA THR A 154 20.20 21.19 -10.42
C THR A 154 21.04 20.48 -9.35
N SER A 155 20.44 20.16 -8.20
CA SER A 155 21.05 19.40 -7.11
C SER A 155 19.98 18.79 -6.19
N ILE A 156 20.39 17.93 -5.25
CA ILE A 156 19.48 17.39 -4.21
C ILE A 156 18.95 18.45 -3.23
N LEU A 157 19.52 19.66 -3.24
CA LEU A 157 19.14 20.78 -2.37
C LEU A 157 18.34 21.85 -3.14
N ASP A 158 17.87 21.54 -4.36
CA ASP A 158 17.14 22.48 -5.19
C ASP A 158 15.79 22.85 -4.54
N PRO A 159 15.58 24.12 -4.12
CA PRO A 159 14.41 24.52 -3.35
C PRO A 159 13.11 24.51 -4.15
N ASP A 160 13.17 24.39 -5.48
CA ASP A 160 11.99 24.25 -6.33
C ASP A 160 11.45 22.82 -6.40
N TYR A 161 12.13 21.85 -5.75
CA TYR A 161 11.77 20.42 -5.70
C TYR A 161 11.48 19.94 -4.27
N VAL A 162 10.94 20.82 -3.42
CA VAL A 162 10.50 20.49 -2.06
C VAL A 162 9.01 20.17 -2.07
N ILE A 163 8.64 19.00 -1.53
CA ILE A 163 7.24 18.58 -1.40
C ILE A 163 6.80 18.61 0.07
N GLY A 164 5.63 19.19 0.32
CA GLY A 164 4.90 19.05 1.57
C GLY A 164 3.88 17.92 1.43
N VAL A 165 3.81 17.04 2.42
CA VAL A 165 2.87 15.90 2.42
C VAL A 165 2.11 15.88 3.74
N TRP A 166 0.80 15.71 3.64
CA TRP A 166 -0.06 15.45 4.79
C TRP A 166 -1.15 14.45 4.36
N ALA A 167 -1.81 13.85 5.35
CA ALA A 167 -2.90 12.91 5.13
C ALA A 167 -3.98 13.09 6.20
N SER A 168 -5.22 12.76 5.83
CA SER A 168 -6.37 12.62 6.73
C SER A 168 -7.20 11.40 6.33
N ALA A 169 -7.86 10.78 7.30
CA ALA A 169 -8.78 9.67 7.11
C ALA A 169 -10.13 9.98 7.77
#